data_AF-A0A7V2X744-F1
#
_entry.id   AF-A0A7V2X744-F1
#
_cell.length_a   1.000
_cell.length_b   1.000
_cell.length_c   1.000
_cell.angle_alpha   90.00
_cell.angle_beta   90.00
_cell.angle_gamma   90.00
#
_symmetry.space_group_name_H-M   'P 1'
#
loop_
_entity.id
_entity.type
_entity.pdbx_description
1 polymer ?
#
loop_
_entity_poly.entity_id
_entity_poly.type
_entity_poly.pdbx_seq_one_letter_code
_entity_poly.pdbx_strand_id
1 'polypeptide(L)' 'MANTPIERHGEEHEIKGTMVYLASEASSFMTGSIVALDGGTTIW' A
#
# COMPACT_ATOMS: atom_id res chain seq x y z
N MET A 1 -12.49 -2.53 -13.59
CA MET A 1 -11.19 -3.19 -13.36
C MET A 1 -10.14 -2.85 -14.44
N ALA A 2 -10.51 -2.21 -15.55
CA ALA A 2 -9.57 -1.84 -16.64
C ALA A 2 -8.43 -0.85 -16.25
N ASN A 3 -8.51 -0.22 -15.07
CA ASN A 3 -7.52 0.78 -14.61
C ASN A 3 -6.74 0.30 -13.36
N THR A 4 -6.86 -0.97 -12.96
CA THR A 4 -6.09 -1.53 -11.84
C THR A 4 -5.13 -2.57 -12.41
N PRO A 5 -3.82 -2.31 -12.48
CA PRO A 5 -2.84 -3.22 -13.08
C PRO A 5 -2.84 -4.65 -12.51
N ILE A 6 -3.18 -4.83 -11.23
CA ILE A 6 -3.31 -6.15 -10.59
C ILE A 6 -4.61 -6.90 -11.00
N GLU A 7 -5.50 -6.27 -11.77
CA GLU A 7 -6.71 -6.85 -12.37
C GLU A 7 -7.70 -7.53 -11.40
N ARG A 8 -7.65 -7.15 -10.12
CA ARG A 8 -8.62 -7.60 -9.10
C ARG A 8 -8.77 -6.56 -8.00
N HIS A 9 -9.77 -6.76 -7.16
CA HIS A 9 -9.86 -6.03 -5.90
C HIS A 9 -8.74 -6.48 -4.94
N GLY A 10 -8.30 -5.54 -4.11
CA GLY A 10 -7.46 -5.85 -2.97
C GLY A 10 -8.23 -6.62 -1.91
N GLU A 11 -7.53 -7.50 -1.22
CA GLU A 11 -8.02 -8.28 -0.11
C GLU A 11 -7.65 -7.61 1.23
N GLU A 12 -8.48 -7.79 2.25
CA GLU A 12 -8.31 -7.13 3.56
C GLU A 12 -6.93 -7.38 4.18
N HIS A 13 -6.34 -8.56 3.96
CA HIS A 13 -5.05 -8.91 4.55
C HIS A 13 -3.87 -8.18 3.90
N GLU A 14 -4.02 -7.65 2.69
CA GLU A 14 -2.93 -7.03 1.92
C GLU A 14 -2.51 -5.67 2.48
N ILE A 15 -3.38 -4.96 3.21
CA ILE A 15 -3.03 -3.68 3.86
C ILE A 15 -2.30 -3.87 5.20
N LYS A 16 -2.48 -5.04 5.85
CA LYS A 16 -2.06 -5.26 7.24
C LYS A 16 -0.55 -5.12 7.42
N GLY A 17 0.23 -5.68 6.48
CA GLY A 17 1.69 -5.62 6.52
C GLY A 17 2.23 -4.19 6.50
N THR A 18 1.70 -3.33 5.63
CA THR A 18 2.16 -1.93 5.56
C THR A 18 1.74 -1.13 6.79
N MET A 19 0.57 -1.40 7.37
CA MET A 19 0.17 -0.76 8.62
C MET A 19 1.10 -1.14 9.77
N VAL A 20 1.49 -2.42 9.88
CA VAL A 20 2.48 -2.87 10.86
C VAL A 20 3.83 -2.21 10.60
N TYR A 21 4.28 -2.14 9.34
CA TYR A 21 5.52 -1.46 8.98
C TYR A 21 5.52 0.00 9.44
N LEU A 22 4.50 0.78 9.07
CA LEU A 22 4.36 2.19 9.42
C LEU A 22 4.23 2.46 10.92
N ALA A 23 3.69 1.50 11.67
CA ALA A 23 3.56 1.57 13.13
C ALA A 23 4.81 1.07 13.87
N SER A 24 5.79 0.50 13.18
CA SER A 24 6.96 -0.14 13.78
C SER A 24 8.21 0.73 13.71
N GLU A 25 9.23 0.35 14.50
CA GLU A 25 10.57 0.95 14.44
C GLU A 25 11.25 0.81 13.06
N ALA A 26 10.77 -0.10 12.21
CA ALA A 26 11.28 -0.28 10.84
C ALA A 26 11.02 0.96 9.96
N SER A 27 10.10 1.83 10.34
CA SER A 27 9.82 3.11 9.68
C SER A 27 10.20 4.31 10.56
N SER A 28 11.11 4.16 11.53
CA SER A 28 11.47 5.20 12.52
C SER A 28 11.97 6.53 11.93
N PHE A 29 12.40 6.54 10.67
CA PHE A 29 12.81 7.76 9.96
C PHE A 29 11.87 8.16 8.81
N MET A 30 10.70 7.52 8.68
CA MET A 30 9.68 7.88 7.70
C MET A 30 8.63 8.80 8.34
N THR A 31 8.53 10.01 7.82
CA THR A 31 7.46 10.95 8.13
C THR A 31 7.11 11.77 6.88
N GLY A 32 5.90 12.32 6.82
CA GLY A 32 5.43 13.15 5.69
C GLY A 32 5.39 12.44 4.33
N SER A 33 5.40 11.11 4.32
CA SER A 33 5.46 10.29 3.11
C SER A 33 4.17 9.48 2.91
N ILE A 34 3.84 9.14 1.66
CA ILE A 34 2.67 8.34 1.29
C ILE A 34 3.14 7.01 0.70
N VAL A 35 2.55 5.90 1.15
CA VAL A 35 2.76 4.56 0.57
C VAL A 35 1.51 4.16 -0.21
N ALA A 36 1.63 4.05 -1.54
CA ALA A 36 0.51 3.64 -2.39
C ALA A 36 0.30 2.12 -2.34
N LEU A 37 -0.93 1.70 -2.03
CA LEU A 37 -1.38 0.31 -1.92
C LEU A 37 -2.70 0.15 -2.68
N ASP A 38 -2.63 0.25 -4.00
CA ASP A 38 -3.82 0.42 -4.84
C ASP A 38 -3.84 -0.51 -6.06
N GLY A 39 -3.00 -1.54 -6.06
CA GLY A 39 -2.86 -2.45 -7.18
C GLY A 39 -2.27 -1.82 -8.45
N GLY A 40 -1.62 -0.66 -8.33
CA GLY A 40 -0.88 0.03 -9.38
C GLY A 40 -1.60 1.23 -10.01
N THR A 41 -2.79 1.60 -9.51
CA THR A 41 -3.62 2.66 -10.10
C THR A 41 -3.00 4.07 -10.04
N THR A 42 -2.07 4.30 -9.12
CA THR A 42 -1.43 5.61 -8.95
C THR A 42 -0.54 5.98 -10.14
N ILE A 43 -0.01 4.99 -10.87
CA ILE A 43 0.96 5.20 -11.95
C ILE A 43 0.37 4.86 -13.34
N TRP A 44 -0.69 4.05 -13.41
CA TRP A 44 -1.22 3.47 -14.64
C TRP A 44 -2.69 3.81 -14.88
#